data_AF-A0A943CMQ7-F1
#
_entry.id   AF-A0A943CMQ7-F1
#
_cell.length_a   1.000
_cell.length_b   1.000
_cell.length_c   1.000
_cell.angle_alpha   90.00
_cell.angle_beta   90.00
_cell.angle_gamma   90.00
#
_symmetry.space_group_name_H-M   'P 1'
#
loop_
_entity.id
_entity.type
_entity.pdbx_description
1 polymer ?
#
loop_
_entity_poly.entity_id
_entity_poly.type
_entity_poly.pdbx_seq_one_letter_code
_entity_poly.pdbx_strand_id
1 'polypeptide(L)'
;MAVNKVDYEVLTSGVSVYSNQAGALDDVINSLVQMNGQLQDGWTNQTADAFIERFENEYKPALENARDAIQSISDFIQNYMQNRQDDDAQGAAAVRG
;
A
#
# COMPACT_ATOMS: atom_id res chain seq x y z
N MET A 1 -10.38 -16.79 29.11
CA MET A 1 -11.11 -16.59 27.83
C MET A 1 -10.50 -15.38 27.15
N ALA A 2 -9.98 -15.52 25.94
CA ALA A 2 -9.54 -14.34 25.18
C ALA A 2 -10.79 -13.54 24.79
N VAL A 3 -10.84 -12.27 25.17
CA VAL A 3 -11.92 -11.38 24.73
C VAL A 3 -11.65 -11.06 23.27
N ASN A 4 -12.41 -11.68 22.35
CA ASN A 4 -12.39 -11.32 20.94
C ASN A 4 -13.12 -9.98 20.77
N LYS A 5 -12.41 -8.86 20.99
CA LYS A 5 -12.94 -7.51 20.77
C LYS A 5 -12.58 -7.06 19.35
N VAL A 6 -13.58 -6.61 18.61
CA VAL A 6 -13.41 -6.01 17.28
C VAL A 6 -13.90 -4.58 17.37
N ASP A 7 -12.99 -3.64 17.14
CA ASP A 7 -13.27 -2.22 17.19
C ASP A 7 -13.28 -1.68 15.75
N TYR A 8 -14.46 -1.65 15.13
CA TYR A 8 -14.62 -1.34 13.71
C TYR A 8 -14.18 0.09 13.35
N GLU A 9 -14.27 1.03 14.28
CA GLU A 9 -13.77 2.40 14.08
C GLU A 9 -12.24 2.42 13.94
N VAL A 10 -11.55 1.67 14.81
CA VAL A 10 -10.09 1.54 14.75
C VAL A 10 -9.66 0.87 13.45
N LEU A 11 -10.36 -0.19 13.02
CA LEU A 11 -10.05 -0.87 11.76
C LEU A 11 -10.28 0.04 10.54
N THR A 12 -11.38 0.80 10.53
CA THR A 12 -11.67 1.79 9.47
C THR A 12 -10.61 2.88 9.41
N SER A 13 -10.19 3.39 10.58
CA SER A 13 -9.09 4.35 10.68
C SER A 13 -7.77 3.76 10.15
N GLY A 14 -7.45 2.52 10.55
CA GLY A 14 -6.27 1.81 10.07
C GLY A 14 -6.24 1.67 8.56
N VAL A 15 -7.35 1.28 7.93
CA VAL A 15 -7.49 1.21 6.47
C VAL A 15 -7.14 2.54 5.81
N SER A 16 -7.72 3.63 6.32
CA SER A 16 -7.47 4.97 5.77
C SER A 16 -6.00 5.36 5.90
N VAL A 17 -5.40 5.15 7.07
CA VAL A 17 -3.99 5.44 7.31
C VAL A 17 -3.08 4.63 6.38
N TYR A 18 -3.23 3.31 6.28
CA TYR A 18 -2.33 2.54 5.40
C TYR A 18 -2.50 2.93 3.93
N SER A 19 -3.73 3.10 3.44
CA SER A 19 -3.94 3.48 2.04
C SER A 19 -3.44 4.89 1.72
N ASN A 20 -3.63 5.86 2.62
CA ASN A 20 -3.09 7.21 2.44
C ASN A 20 -1.55 7.20 2.40
N GLN A 21 -0.91 6.37 3.22
CA GLN A 21 0.54 6.26 3.30
C GLN A 21 1.11 5.58 2.05
N ALA A 22 0.40 4.59 1.50
CA ALA A 22 0.73 4.02 0.19
C ALA A 22 0.63 5.08 -0.91
N GLY A 23 -0.44 5.88 -0.94
CA GLY A 23 -0.58 6.99 -1.88
C GLY A 23 0.55 8.02 -1.76
N ALA A 24 0.91 8.42 -0.54
CA ALA A 24 2.03 9.34 -0.31
C ALA A 24 3.38 8.77 -0.78
N LEU A 25 3.58 7.45 -0.66
CA LEU A 25 4.78 6.81 -1.18
C LEU A 25 4.78 6.76 -2.72
N ASP A 26 3.62 6.62 -3.35
CA ASP A 26 3.48 6.74 -4.80
C ASP A 26 3.90 8.13 -5.29
N ASP A 27 3.47 9.19 -4.63
CA ASP A 27 3.89 10.57 -4.94
C ASP A 27 5.41 10.75 -4.83
N VAL A 28 6.02 10.15 -3.80
CA VAL A 28 7.49 10.15 -3.64
C VAL A 28 8.17 9.42 -4.79
N ILE A 29 7.70 8.22 -5.16
CA ILE A 29 8.23 7.44 -6.29
C ILE A 29 8.14 8.26 -7.58
N ASN A 30 6.99 8.88 -7.85
CA ASN A 30 6.76 9.71 -9.03
C ASN A 30 7.75 10.89 -9.10
N SER A 31 7.99 11.56 -7.97
CA SER A 31 8.99 12.65 -7.87
C SER A 31 10.41 12.15 -8.17
N LEU A 32 10.79 10.98 -7.64
CA LEU A 32 12.10 10.38 -7.89
C LEU A 32 12.28 9.98 -9.36
N VAL A 33 11.26 9.40 -9.99
CA VAL A 33 11.26 9.05 -11.42
C VAL A 33 11.44 10.31 -12.29
N GLN A 34 10.75 11.40 -11.96
CA GLN A 34 10.91 12.67 -12.68
C GLN A 34 12.33 13.23 -12.55
N MET A 35 12.90 13.22 -11.36
CA MET A 35 14.29 13.64 -11.14
C MET A 35 15.27 12.75 -11.91
N ASN A 36 15.02 11.43 -11.95
CA ASN A 36 15.85 10.49 -12.70
C ASN A 36 15.84 10.80 -14.20
N GLY A 37 14.69 11.19 -14.76
CA GLY A 37 14.59 11.67 -16.15
C GLY A 37 15.41 12.94 -16.40
N GLN A 38 15.34 13.92 -15.49
CA GLN A 38 16.16 15.14 -15.59
C GLN A 38 17.67 14.84 -15.50
N LEU A 39 18.06 13.88 -14.66
CA LEU A 39 19.44 13.43 -14.57
C LEU A 39 19.89 12.76 -15.88
N GLN A 40 19.04 11.93 -16.50
CA GLN A 40 19.34 11.31 -17.79
C GLN A 40 19.58 12.35 -18.90
N ASP A 41 18.80 13.45 -18.91
CA ASP A 41 18.93 14.52 -19.89
C ASP A 41 20.18 15.40 -19.63
N GLY A 42 20.51 15.65 -18.36
CA GLY A 42 21.54 16.63 -17.96
C GLY A 42 22.91 16.03 -17.61
N TRP A 43 22.98 14.73 -17.36
CA TRP A 43 24.18 14.02 -16.93
C TRP A 43 24.42 12.80 -17.82
N THR A 44 25.23 12.97 -18.86
CA THR A 44 25.46 11.91 -19.86
C THR A 44 26.92 11.44 -19.82
N ASN A 45 27.18 10.39 -19.06
CA ASN A 45 28.44 9.64 -19.07
C ASN A 45 28.21 8.20 -18.57
N GLN A 46 29.22 7.33 -18.69
CA GLN A 46 29.10 5.91 -18.29
C GLN A 46 28.67 5.71 -16.82
N THR A 47 29.08 6.61 -15.92
CA THR A 47 28.66 6.56 -14.51
C THR A 47 27.19 6.94 -14.36
N ALA A 48 26.72 7.92 -15.12
CA ALA A 48 25.32 8.30 -15.15
C ALA A 48 24.46 7.15 -15.68
N ASP A 49 24.87 6.53 -16.79
CA ASP A 49 24.15 5.39 -17.38
C ASP A 49 24.00 4.25 -16.36
N ALA A 50 25.08 3.88 -15.66
CA ALA A 50 25.05 2.86 -14.62
C ALA A 50 24.16 3.25 -13.43
N PHE A 51 24.12 4.54 -13.07
CA PHE A 51 23.22 5.02 -12.02
C PHE A 51 21.75 4.94 -12.45
N ILE A 52 21.41 5.41 -13.66
CA ILE A 52 20.04 5.36 -14.20
C ILE A 52 19.57 3.89 -14.28
N GLU A 53 20.41 3.00 -14.80
CA GLU A 53 20.11 1.57 -14.88
C GLU A 53 19.83 0.97 -13.49
N ARG A 54 20.64 1.34 -12.50
CA ARG A 54 20.44 0.86 -11.13
C ARG A 54 19.17 1.42 -10.49
N PHE A 55 18.84 2.68 -10.76
CA PHE A 55 17.58 3.26 -10.29
C PHE A 55 16.37 2.52 -10.84
N GLU A 56 16.32 2.29 -12.17
CA GLU A 56 15.18 1.63 -12.81
C GLU A 56 15.07 0.14 -12.43
N ASN A 57 16.19 -0.57 -12.27
CA ASN A 57 16.17 -2.02 -12.07
C ASN A 57 16.19 -2.46 -10.59
N GLU A 58 16.73 -1.65 -9.68
CA GLU A 58 16.89 -2.01 -8.26
C GLU A 58 16.03 -1.12 -7.37
N TYR A 59 16.19 0.19 -7.46
CA TYR A 59 15.62 1.11 -6.46
C TYR A 59 14.14 1.37 -6.66
N LYS A 60 13.71 1.70 -7.88
CA LYS A 60 12.30 1.95 -8.17
C LYS A 60 11.42 0.71 -7.86
N PRO A 61 11.77 -0.52 -8.30
CA PRO A 61 10.99 -1.70 -7.93
C PRO A 61 10.96 -1.95 -6.42
N ALA A 62 12.05 -1.69 -5.69
CA ALA A 62 12.05 -1.84 -4.24
C ALA A 62 11.09 -0.85 -3.54
N LEU A 63 11.02 0.38 -4.04
CA LEU A 63 10.08 1.40 -3.54
C LEU A 63 8.63 1.06 -3.88
N GLU A 64 8.37 0.62 -5.11
CA GLU A 64 7.05 0.15 -5.55
C GLU A 64 6.58 -1.05 -4.71
N ASN A 65 7.46 -2.02 -4.45
CA ASN A 65 7.15 -3.14 -3.57
C ASN A 65 6.82 -2.69 -2.13
N ALA A 66 7.49 -1.65 -1.61
CA ALA A 66 7.17 -1.10 -0.30
C ALA A 66 5.80 -0.41 -0.29
N ARG A 67 5.46 0.37 -1.34
CA ARG A 67 4.13 0.96 -1.54
C ARG A 67 3.06 -0.12 -1.56
N ASP A 68 3.27 -1.16 -2.35
CA ASP A 68 2.31 -2.25 -2.53
C ASP A 68 2.15 -3.06 -1.23
N ALA A 69 3.24 -3.27 -0.49
CA ALA A 69 3.18 -3.90 0.83
C ALA A 69 2.35 -3.09 1.82
N ILE A 70 2.49 -1.76 1.84
CA ILE A 70 1.68 -0.88 2.69
C ILE A 70 0.20 -0.94 2.29
N GLN A 71 -0.10 -0.87 0.99
CA GLN A 71 -1.48 -0.99 0.49
C GLN A 71 -2.10 -2.36 0.83
N SER A 72 -1.31 -3.43 0.79
CA SER A 72 -1.77 -4.78 1.13
C SER A 72 -2.26 -4.89 2.59
N ILE A 73 -1.75 -4.04 3.50
CA ILE A 73 -2.21 -3.99 4.89
C ILE A 73 -3.63 -3.42 4.95
N SER A 74 -3.91 -2.34 4.22
CA SER A 74 -5.28 -1.80 4.13
C SER A 74 -6.23 -2.81 3.50
N ASP A 75 -5.83 -3.47 2.42
CA ASP A 75 -6.67 -4.46 1.73
C ASP A 75 -6.99 -5.63 2.64
N PHE A 76 -6.01 -6.11 3.42
CA PHE A 76 -6.21 -7.17 4.41
C PHE A 76 -7.27 -6.78 5.46
N ILE A 77 -7.16 -5.57 6.03
CA ILE A 77 -8.11 -5.10 7.05
C ILE A 77 -9.51 -4.91 6.44
N GLN A 78 -9.62 -4.37 5.23
CA GLN A 78 -10.89 -4.23 4.52
C GLN A 78 -11.56 -5.59 4.28
N ASN A 79 -10.82 -6.57 3.76
CA ASN A 79 -11.32 -7.91 3.50
C ASN A 79 -11.80 -8.60 4.79
N TYR A 80 -11.05 -8.44 5.89
CA TYR A 80 -11.46 -8.97 7.19
C TYR A 80 -12.76 -8.35 7.70
N MET A 81 -12.94 -7.03 7.56
CA MET A 81 -14.18 -6.35 7.96
C MET A 81 -15.39 -6.78 7.12
N GLN A 82 -15.20 -6.95 5.80
CA GLN A 82 -16.27 -7.39 4.90
C GLN A 82 -16.74 -8.81 5.27
N ASN A 83 -15.81 -9.75 5.41
CA ASN A 83 -16.14 -11.13 5.79
C ASN A 83 -16.92 -11.20 7.12
N ARG A 84 -16.55 -10.35 8.09
CA ARG A 84 -17.26 -10.26 9.38
C ARG A 84 -18.68 -9.72 9.25
N GLN A 85 -18.89 -8.72 8.41
CA GLN A 85 -20.23 -8.19 8.17
C GLN A 85 -21.13 -9.22 7.49
N ASP A 86 -20.57 -9.99 6.56
CA ASP A 86 -21.30 -11.08 5.88
C ASP A 86 -21.65 -12.21 6.85
N ASP A 87 -20.72 -12.62 7.72
CA ASP A 87 -20.97 -13.61 8.78
C ASP A 87 -22.07 -13.16 9.75
N ASP A 88 -22.00 -11.91 10.21
CA ASP A 88 -22.99 -11.32 11.13
C ASP A 88 -24.39 -11.22 10.47
N ALA A 89 -24.45 -10.86 9.19
CA ALA A 89 -25.70 -10.79 8.42
C ALA A 89 -26.35 -12.17 8.24
N GLN A 90 -25.56 -13.20 7.94
CA GLN A 90 -26.03 -14.58 7.81
C GLN A 90 -26.49 -15.16 9.16
N GLY A 91 -25.74 -14.89 10.23
CA GLY A 91 -26.13 -15.29 11.59
C GLY A 91 -27.45 -14.66 12.04
N ALA A 92 -27.64 -13.37 11.79
CA ALA A 92 -28.88 -12.66 12.12
C ALA A 92 -30.09 -13.17 11.31
N ALA A 93 -29.89 -13.58 10.05
CA ALA A 93 -30.93 -14.17 9.23
C ALA A 93 -31.33 -15.58 9.73
N ALA A 94 -30.36 -16.38 10.17
CA ALA A 94 -30.60 -17.74 10.69
C ALA A 94 -31.33 -17.77 12.04
N VAL A 95 -31.21 -16.72 12.86
CA VAL A 95 -31.91 -16.61 14.16
C VAL A 95 -33.36 -16.12 14.01
N ARG A 96 -33.72 -15.54 12.85
CA ARG A 96 -35.07 -15.04 12.55
C ARG A 96 -35.94 -15.99 11.72
N GLY A 97 -35.37 -17.08 11.21
CA GLY A 97 -36.10 -18.18 10.53
C GLY A 97 -36.42 -19.31 11.50
#